data_AF-A0A6G9AD98-F1
#
_entry.id   AF-A0A6G9AD98-F1
#
_cell.length_a   1.000
_cell.length_b   1.000
_cell.length_c   1.000
_cell.angle_alpha   90.00
_cell.angle_beta   90.00
_cell.angle_gamma   90.00
#
_symmetry.space_group_name_H-M   'P 1'
#
loop_
_entity.id
_entity.type
_entity.pdbx_description
1 polymer ?
#
loop_
_entity_poly.entity_id
_entity_poly.type
_entity_poly.pdbx_seq_one_letter_code
_entity_poly.pdbx_strand_id
1 'polypeptide(L)'
;MPIPAEHTNRHVYHFSHIDNLPGLLQHGFLSNNHSKFPKKHRSIAAAGIQERRAKMAVSCGPGGCVHDYVPFYFGSISPMLLGVINAKNIDQYDILYFEFPIALVDRADAVFTSASANTATPPSFYSDSGDLFELDWVAIDSLKWSNTDDDYRHRRMAELLIHSQLPVTAAARCVVWNDWVKTRVEEIVKGKPFPPIELESSFRRHWFTDFANNRKSSLVQGPREIAMNFDEACNNVKQQAGTNAKTAKFKSLKLLRDGLRADFGCLPHTAELVGLKSANGMHKRTVDVHTKEVVANLLALPEHQEMEEEDQIIGEIAAYLHDIGKGPRSRWDSNGGLQKVDPNHPVGAMPMMVEILTEHVATVGKASAKTLMKLVCYHDLVGDVLGKGRDEQQLIDVVDDENELDMLFALGKADATALVEHWWDESQADALYERCLAAIEDTAEE
;
A
#
# COMPACT_ATOMS: atom_id res chain seq x y z
N MET A 1 16.48 -24.56 29.34
CA MET A 1 17.26 -25.54 28.54
C MET A 1 18.06 -24.79 27.47
N PRO A 2 19.10 -25.35 26.82
CA PRO A 2 19.74 -24.63 25.70
C PRO A 2 18.80 -24.55 24.49
N ILE A 3 18.99 -23.55 23.64
CA ILE A 3 18.31 -23.40 22.34
C ILE A 3 18.44 -24.72 21.54
N PRO A 4 17.34 -25.26 20.97
CA PRO A 4 17.41 -26.46 20.13
C PRO A 4 18.38 -26.28 18.96
N ALA A 5 19.18 -27.31 18.67
CA ALA A 5 20.32 -27.22 17.74
C ALA A 5 19.90 -26.82 16.31
N GLU A 6 18.69 -27.21 15.89
CA GLU A 6 18.06 -26.84 14.62
C GLU A 6 17.73 -25.34 14.51
N HIS A 7 17.68 -24.62 15.64
CA HIS A 7 17.36 -23.21 15.69
C HIS A 7 18.57 -22.31 15.92
N THR A 8 19.72 -22.81 16.38
CA THR A 8 20.88 -22.00 16.80
C THR A 8 21.38 -20.99 15.76
N ASN A 9 21.21 -21.25 14.46
CA ASN A 9 21.63 -20.35 13.37
C ASN A 9 20.51 -19.46 12.81
N ARG A 10 19.32 -19.50 13.43
CA ARG A 10 18.18 -18.67 13.04
C ARG A 10 18.37 -17.22 13.50
N HIS A 11 17.58 -16.35 12.89
CA HIS A 11 17.49 -14.96 13.28
C HIS A 11 16.05 -14.63 13.65
N VAL A 12 15.89 -13.55 14.40
CA VAL A 12 14.64 -12.83 14.57
C VAL A 12 14.73 -11.48 13.86
N TYR A 13 13.60 -10.91 13.51
CA TYR A 13 13.52 -9.79 12.57
C TYR A 13 12.74 -8.64 13.16
N HIS A 14 13.26 -7.43 12.99
CA HIS A 14 12.49 -6.21 13.21
C HIS A 14 12.51 -5.40 11.92
N PHE A 15 11.40 -4.79 11.55
CA PHE A 15 11.37 -3.88 10.40
C PHE A 15 10.92 -2.48 10.83
N SER A 16 11.54 -1.46 10.25
CA SER A 16 11.26 -0.06 10.56
C SER A 16 11.39 0.80 9.31
N HIS A 17 10.69 1.92 9.27
CA HIS A 17 10.83 2.91 8.21
C HIS A 17 12.19 3.62 8.28
N ILE A 18 12.79 3.94 7.13
CA ILE A 18 14.09 4.62 7.02
C ILE A 18 14.16 5.94 7.81
N ASP A 19 13.06 6.69 7.84
CA ASP A 19 12.94 7.96 8.60
C ASP A 19 13.15 7.79 10.12
N ASN A 20 13.06 6.56 10.66
CA ASN A 20 13.31 6.29 12.07
C ASN A 20 14.81 6.11 12.39
N LEU A 21 15.68 6.02 11.38
CA LEU A 21 17.12 5.82 11.57
C LEU A 21 17.78 6.85 12.50
N PRO A 22 17.49 8.17 12.44
CA PRO A 22 18.09 9.12 13.37
C PRO A 22 17.82 8.76 14.85
N GLY A 23 16.60 8.32 15.17
CA GLY A 23 16.23 7.87 16.51
C GLY A 23 16.89 6.53 16.88
N LEU A 24 16.88 5.56 15.95
CA LEU A 24 17.54 4.26 16.14
C LEU A 24 19.05 4.39 16.38
N LEU A 25 19.71 5.33 15.70
CA LEU A 25 21.14 5.63 15.89
C LEU A 25 21.42 6.27 17.26
N GLN A 26 20.48 7.03 17.81
CA GLN A 26 20.65 7.74 19.08
C GLN A 26 20.35 6.86 20.29
N HIS A 27 19.33 6.01 20.19
CA HIS A 27 18.76 5.30 21.34
C HIS A 27 18.67 3.78 21.16
N GLY A 28 18.97 3.26 19.98
CA GLY A 28 18.63 1.88 19.62
C GLY A 28 17.13 1.69 19.43
N PHE A 29 16.69 0.44 19.48
CA PHE A 29 15.29 0.09 19.54
C PHE A 29 14.79 0.29 20.97
N LEU A 30 13.71 1.05 21.12
CA LEU A 30 13.07 1.32 22.40
C LEU A 30 11.66 0.75 22.40
N SER A 31 11.21 0.24 23.54
CA SER A 31 9.81 -0.11 23.74
C SER A 31 8.95 1.15 23.77
N ASN A 32 7.67 1.03 23.39
CA ASN A 32 6.77 2.17 23.28
C ASN A 32 6.61 2.94 24.60
N ASN A 33 6.61 2.24 25.74
CA ASN A 33 6.52 2.87 27.06
C ASN A 33 7.86 3.42 27.58
N HIS A 34 8.95 3.26 26.84
CA HIS A 34 10.24 3.78 27.24
C HIS A 34 10.22 5.31 27.31
N SER A 35 10.74 5.91 28.39
CA SER A 35 10.71 7.36 28.62
C SER A 35 11.43 8.20 27.55
N LYS A 36 12.33 7.57 26.79
CA LYS A 36 13.06 8.16 25.66
C LYS A 36 12.49 7.81 24.29
N PHE A 37 11.32 7.16 24.22
CA PHE A 37 10.71 6.83 22.93
C PHE A 37 10.52 8.13 22.13
N PRO A 38 10.93 8.18 20.85
CA PRO A 38 11.01 9.43 20.11
C PRO A 38 9.62 10.04 19.87
N LYS A 39 9.49 11.35 20.11
CA LYS A 39 8.25 12.11 19.82
C LYS A 39 7.95 12.16 18.33
N LYS A 40 8.99 12.25 17.49
CA LYS A 40 8.89 12.14 16.04
C LYS A 40 9.30 10.72 15.64
N HIS A 41 8.31 9.87 15.39
CA HIS A 41 8.48 8.49 14.96
C HIS A 41 7.50 8.23 13.82
N ARG A 42 8.00 7.73 12.68
CA ARG A 42 7.13 7.26 11.61
C ARG A 42 6.62 5.88 11.97
N SER A 43 5.47 5.85 12.63
CA SER A 43 4.75 4.62 12.94
C SER A 43 4.24 4.00 11.65
N ILE A 44 4.52 2.72 11.47
CA ILE A 44 3.95 1.89 10.39
C ILE A 44 2.97 0.86 10.95
N ALA A 45 2.59 0.99 12.22
CA ALA A 45 1.71 0.06 12.90
C ALA A 45 0.27 0.59 12.96
N ALA A 46 -0.71 -0.31 12.79
CA ALA A 46 -2.12 0.03 12.89
C ALA A 46 -2.52 0.44 14.32
N ALA A 47 -3.31 1.51 14.46
CA ALA A 47 -3.71 2.07 15.76
C ALA A 47 -4.37 1.04 16.68
N GLY A 48 -5.32 0.25 16.17
CA GLY A 48 -6.00 -0.79 16.95
C GLY A 48 -5.06 -1.89 17.47
N ILE A 49 -3.92 -2.13 16.81
CA ILE A 49 -2.89 -3.06 17.30
C ILE A 49 -2.15 -2.45 18.50
N GLN A 50 -1.80 -1.16 18.42
CA GLN A 50 -1.11 -0.44 19.49
C GLN A 50 -1.96 -0.40 20.77
N GLU A 51 -3.27 -0.16 20.65
CA GLU A 51 -4.16 -0.14 21.82
C GLU A 51 -4.23 -1.49 22.55
N ARG A 52 -4.24 -2.60 21.80
CA ARG A 52 -4.25 -3.95 22.39
C ARG A 52 -2.93 -4.26 23.07
N ARG A 53 -1.81 -3.93 22.44
CA ARG A 53 -0.45 -4.14 22.99
C ARG A 53 -0.21 -3.32 24.26
N ALA A 54 -0.79 -2.12 24.37
CA ALA A 54 -0.71 -1.31 25.58
C ALA A 54 -1.39 -1.96 26.80
N LYS A 55 -2.35 -2.87 26.58
CA LYS A 55 -3.18 -3.49 27.63
C LYS A 55 -2.88 -4.97 27.86
N MET A 56 -2.21 -5.63 26.91
CA MET A 56 -1.88 -7.05 27.00
C MET A 56 -0.77 -7.29 28.02
N ALA A 57 -1.12 -7.92 29.15
CA ALA A 57 -0.17 -8.28 30.19
C ALA A 57 0.76 -9.40 29.73
N VAL A 58 2.05 -9.26 30.04
CA VAL A 58 3.06 -10.32 29.85
C VAL A 58 3.09 -11.18 31.11
N SER A 59 2.86 -12.49 30.97
CA SER A 59 2.64 -13.40 32.10
C SER A 59 3.90 -14.06 32.67
N CYS A 60 5.07 -13.80 32.08
CA CYS A 60 6.36 -14.35 32.50
C CYS A 60 7.50 -13.33 32.34
N GLY A 61 8.73 -13.73 32.71
CA GLY A 61 9.90 -12.86 32.59
C GLY A 61 9.74 -11.54 33.38
N PRO A 62 10.15 -10.39 32.82
CA PRO A 62 10.03 -9.08 33.48
C PRO A 62 8.60 -8.62 33.78
N GLY A 63 7.57 -9.27 33.20
CA GLY A 63 6.17 -8.88 33.39
C GLY A 63 5.80 -7.57 32.67
N GLY A 64 4.86 -6.79 33.21
CA GLY A 64 4.38 -5.56 32.57
C GLY A 64 3.39 -5.85 31.43
N CYS A 65 3.40 -5.00 30.41
CA CYS A 65 2.57 -5.14 29.20
C CYS A 65 3.43 -5.22 27.94
N VAL A 66 2.85 -5.64 26.81
CA VAL A 66 3.59 -5.80 25.56
C VAL A 66 4.26 -4.51 25.08
N HIS A 67 3.72 -3.32 25.41
CA HIS A 67 4.36 -2.02 25.12
C HIS A 67 5.61 -1.71 25.95
N ASP A 68 5.92 -2.52 26.96
CA ASP A 68 7.18 -2.45 27.70
C ASP A 68 8.32 -3.17 26.96
N TYR A 69 8.03 -3.82 25.82
CA TYR A 69 8.98 -4.62 25.05
C TYR A 69 9.15 -4.12 23.61
N VAL A 70 10.35 -4.33 23.07
CA VAL A 70 10.66 -4.20 21.64
C VAL A 70 10.31 -5.52 20.94
N PRO A 71 9.46 -5.52 19.90
CA PRO A 71 9.09 -6.74 19.19
C PRO A 71 10.06 -7.15 18.10
N PHE A 72 10.28 -8.46 17.95
CA PHE A 72 11.01 -9.08 16.87
C PHE A 72 10.25 -10.32 16.39
N TYR A 73 10.00 -10.46 15.10
CA TYR A 73 9.32 -11.61 14.52
C TYR A 73 10.28 -12.79 14.40
N PHE A 74 9.79 -14.02 14.60
CA PHE A 74 10.57 -15.21 14.22
C PHE A 74 10.56 -15.47 12.70
N GLY A 75 9.55 -14.97 11.99
CA GLY A 75 9.40 -15.09 10.54
C GLY A 75 10.03 -13.91 9.80
N SER A 76 10.73 -14.19 8.70
CA SER A 76 11.40 -13.17 7.87
C SER A 76 10.39 -12.34 7.05
N ILE A 77 9.29 -12.95 6.62
CA ILE A 77 8.16 -12.27 5.99
C ILE A 77 6.98 -12.25 6.98
N SER A 78 6.72 -11.09 7.57
CA SER A 78 5.61 -10.92 8.49
C SER A 78 4.32 -10.55 7.75
N PRO A 79 3.19 -11.25 7.99
CA PRO A 79 1.88 -10.77 7.58
C PRO A 79 1.54 -9.35 8.06
N MET A 80 2.20 -8.83 9.11
CA MET A 80 2.03 -7.42 9.50
C MET A 80 2.53 -6.48 8.41
N LEU A 81 3.67 -6.76 7.75
CA LEU A 81 4.18 -5.94 6.64
C LEU A 81 3.19 -5.92 5.47
N LEU A 82 2.49 -7.04 5.18
CA LEU A 82 1.46 -7.06 4.15
C LEU A 82 0.33 -6.07 4.46
N GLY A 83 -0.08 -5.96 5.73
CA GLY A 83 -1.03 -4.94 6.17
C GLY A 83 -0.52 -3.51 5.97
N VAL A 84 0.77 -3.27 6.27
CA VAL A 84 1.41 -1.95 6.08
C VAL A 84 1.40 -1.53 4.61
N ILE A 85 1.82 -2.40 3.69
CA ILE A 85 1.91 -2.05 2.27
C ILE A 85 0.54 -1.94 1.60
N ASN A 86 -0.45 -2.73 2.05
CA ASN A 86 -1.82 -2.64 1.53
C ASN A 86 -2.51 -1.33 1.89
N ALA A 87 -2.12 -0.67 2.98
CA ALA A 87 -2.63 0.66 3.35
C ALA A 87 -2.08 1.79 2.44
N LYS A 88 -1.02 1.52 1.64
CA LYS A 88 -0.42 2.48 0.70
C LYS A 88 0.00 3.82 1.32
N ASN A 89 0.43 3.81 2.59
CA ASN A 89 0.92 5.01 3.30
C ASN A 89 2.44 5.17 3.25
N ILE A 90 3.13 4.15 2.76
CA ILE A 90 4.58 4.13 2.58
C ILE A 90 4.93 3.34 1.34
N ASP A 91 6.11 3.59 0.81
CA ASP A 91 6.73 2.74 -0.19
C ASP A 91 7.49 1.59 0.49
N GLN A 92 7.32 0.37 -0.01
CA GLN A 92 7.90 -0.81 0.65
C GLN A 92 9.43 -0.78 0.67
N TYR A 93 10.07 -0.11 -0.28
CA TYR A 93 11.53 0.05 -0.30
C TYR A 93 12.06 0.96 0.82
N ASP A 94 11.22 1.79 1.45
CA ASP A 94 11.61 2.61 2.60
C ASP A 94 11.62 1.80 3.91
N ILE A 95 11.23 0.51 3.87
CA ILE A 95 11.33 -0.42 5.00
C ILE A 95 12.72 -1.04 5.06
N LEU A 96 13.35 -0.90 6.22
CA LEU A 96 14.61 -1.54 6.59
C LEU A 96 14.32 -2.76 7.45
N TYR A 97 14.99 -3.88 7.17
CA TYR A 97 14.94 -5.07 8.00
C TYR A 97 16.21 -5.20 8.84
N PHE A 98 16.05 -5.53 10.11
CA PHE A 98 17.15 -5.78 11.03
C PHE A 98 17.10 -7.24 11.46
N GLU A 99 18.18 -7.97 11.18
CA GLU A 99 18.32 -9.36 11.59
C GLU A 99 19.11 -9.44 12.89
N PHE A 100 18.58 -10.14 13.88
CA PHE A 100 19.26 -10.40 15.15
C PHE A 100 19.43 -11.90 15.36
N PRO A 101 20.53 -12.35 15.98
CA PRO A 101 20.69 -13.77 16.27
C PRO A 101 19.56 -14.26 17.18
N ILE A 102 19.04 -15.46 16.93
CA ILE A 102 17.98 -16.03 17.79
C ILE A 102 18.45 -16.17 19.24
N ALA A 103 19.77 -16.23 19.49
CA ALA A 103 20.38 -16.27 20.81
C ALA A 103 19.92 -15.15 21.77
N LEU A 104 19.28 -14.08 21.26
CA LEU A 104 18.61 -13.09 22.11
C LEU A 104 17.51 -13.70 23.01
N VAL A 105 16.95 -14.88 22.67
CA VAL A 105 15.97 -15.58 23.52
C VAL A 105 16.53 -16.00 24.88
N ASP A 106 17.85 -16.17 25.01
CA ASP A 106 18.50 -16.58 26.27
C ASP A 106 18.75 -15.40 27.22
N ARG A 107 18.39 -14.17 26.83
CA ARG A 107 18.56 -13.01 27.69
C ARG A 107 17.57 -13.06 28.85
N ALA A 108 18.02 -12.60 30.02
CA ALA A 108 17.17 -12.53 31.22
C ALA A 108 15.96 -11.57 31.07
N ASP A 109 15.99 -10.68 30.08
CA ASP A 109 14.95 -9.69 29.79
C ASP A 109 14.16 -10.01 28.51
N ALA A 110 14.28 -11.24 28.00
CA ALA A 110 13.55 -11.73 26.84
C ALA A 110 12.34 -12.59 27.25
N VAL A 111 11.25 -12.44 26.51
CA VAL A 111 10.12 -13.37 26.50
C VAL A 111 9.70 -13.60 25.06
N PHE A 112 9.07 -14.72 24.73
CA PHE A 112 8.55 -14.96 23.39
C PHE A 112 7.16 -15.57 23.39
N THR A 113 6.44 -15.49 22.27
CA THR A 113 5.03 -15.84 22.18
C THR A 113 4.74 -16.91 21.14
N SER A 114 3.71 -17.74 21.38
CA SER A 114 3.27 -18.78 20.42
C SER A 114 2.58 -18.22 19.16
N ALA A 115 2.12 -16.98 19.24
CA ALA A 115 1.45 -16.23 18.17
C ALA A 115 1.66 -14.73 18.41
N SER A 116 1.21 -13.86 17.50
CA SER A 116 1.38 -12.41 17.68
C SER A 116 0.79 -11.89 18.99
N ALA A 117 1.52 -11.00 19.65
CA ALA A 117 1.11 -10.34 20.88
C ALA A 117 0.15 -9.16 20.62
N ASN A 118 -0.86 -9.34 19.77
CA ASN A 118 -1.82 -8.30 19.38
C ASN A 118 -3.27 -8.80 19.21
N THR A 119 -3.55 -10.03 19.65
CA THR A 119 -4.88 -10.65 19.63
C THR A 119 -5.73 -10.18 20.82
N ALA A 120 -7.05 -10.40 20.76
CA ALA A 120 -7.94 -10.13 21.90
C ALA A 120 -7.68 -11.10 23.06
N THR A 121 -7.50 -12.39 22.74
CA THR A 121 -7.03 -13.40 23.69
C THR A 121 -5.51 -13.46 23.62
N PRO A 122 -4.78 -13.16 24.72
CA PRO A 122 -3.32 -13.20 24.72
C PRO A 122 -2.77 -14.58 24.30
N PRO A 123 -1.67 -14.64 23.54
CA PRO A 123 -0.98 -15.89 23.26
C PRO A 123 -0.29 -16.45 24.51
N SER A 124 0.24 -17.67 24.42
CA SER A 124 1.15 -18.20 25.44
C SER A 124 2.46 -17.41 25.41
N PHE A 125 2.97 -17.05 26.59
CA PHE A 125 4.27 -16.42 26.76
C PHE A 125 5.26 -17.39 27.40
N TYR A 126 6.49 -17.38 26.90
CA TYR A 126 7.57 -18.26 27.32
C TYR A 126 8.81 -17.45 27.69
N SER A 127 9.60 -17.98 28.63
CA SER A 127 10.86 -17.37 29.09
C SER A 127 12.01 -18.37 29.19
N ASP A 128 11.78 -19.65 28.88
CA ASP A 128 12.83 -20.66 28.70
C ASP A 128 13.01 -20.89 27.19
N SER A 129 14.23 -20.74 26.69
CA SER A 129 14.56 -20.98 25.27
C SER A 129 14.37 -22.43 24.83
N GLY A 130 14.26 -23.37 25.78
CA GLY A 130 13.77 -24.71 25.56
C GLY A 130 12.39 -24.72 24.93
N ASP A 131 11.49 -23.80 25.29
CA ASP A 131 10.10 -23.79 24.81
C ASP A 131 9.98 -23.32 23.34
N LEU A 132 11.09 -23.07 22.63
CA LEU A 132 11.06 -22.80 21.19
C LEU A 132 10.45 -23.95 20.38
N PHE A 133 10.42 -25.19 20.91
CA PHE A 133 9.74 -26.30 20.25
C PHE A 133 8.21 -26.17 20.24
N GLU A 134 7.63 -25.31 21.10
CA GLU A 134 6.19 -25.04 21.15
C GLU A 134 5.71 -24.14 19.99
N LEU A 135 6.64 -23.49 19.28
CA LEU A 135 6.30 -22.61 18.17
C LEU A 135 5.95 -23.40 16.91
N ASP A 136 4.95 -22.92 16.17
CA ASP A 136 4.56 -23.48 14.86
C ASP A 136 5.55 -23.01 13.78
N TRP A 137 6.73 -23.63 13.73
CA TRP A 137 7.78 -23.29 12.77
C TRP A 137 7.36 -23.49 11.31
N VAL A 138 6.44 -24.41 11.04
CA VAL A 138 5.87 -24.61 9.69
C VAL A 138 5.06 -23.40 9.26
N ALA A 139 4.29 -22.80 10.17
CA ALA A 139 3.63 -21.52 9.92
C ALA A 139 4.65 -20.40 9.78
N ILE A 140 5.54 -20.23 10.77
CA ILE A 140 6.53 -19.14 10.83
C ILE A 140 7.40 -19.08 9.56
N ASP A 141 7.83 -20.23 9.03
CA ASP A 141 8.70 -20.32 7.84
C ASP A 141 7.92 -20.22 6.51
N SER A 142 6.59 -20.12 6.54
CA SER A 142 5.76 -20.03 5.33
C SER A 142 5.97 -18.71 4.59
N LEU A 143 6.31 -18.79 3.31
CA LEU A 143 6.42 -17.63 2.41
C LEU A 143 5.12 -17.30 1.68
N LYS A 144 4.05 -18.08 1.90
CA LYS A 144 2.75 -17.85 1.23
C LYS A 144 2.14 -16.54 1.70
N TRP A 145 1.54 -15.80 0.79
CA TRP A 145 0.82 -14.56 1.16
C TRP A 145 -0.53 -14.88 1.77
N SER A 146 -1.23 -15.89 1.24
CA SER A 146 -2.49 -16.36 1.79
C SER A 146 -2.29 -17.09 3.13
N ASN A 147 -3.31 -16.98 3.97
CA ASN A 147 -3.43 -17.71 5.22
C ASN A 147 -4.67 -18.58 5.13
N THR A 148 -4.61 -19.79 5.68
CA THR A 148 -5.75 -20.72 5.71
C THR A 148 -6.88 -20.19 6.57
N ASP A 149 -6.52 -19.57 7.70
CA ASP A 149 -7.41 -18.95 8.68
C ASP A 149 -6.64 -17.89 9.48
N ASP A 150 -7.37 -17.17 10.34
CA ASP A 150 -6.80 -16.08 11.13
C ASP A 150 -5.86 -16.56 12.24
N ASP A 151 -6.15 -17.71 12.86
CA ASP A 151 -5.29 -18.30 13.89
C ASP A 151 -3.93 -18.70 13.32
N TYR A 152 -3.91 -19.28 12.11
CA TYR A 152 -2.70 -19.58 11.36
C TYR A 152 -1.92 -18.30 11.07
N ARG A 153 -2.60 -17.24 10.59
CA ARG A 153 -1.97 -15.92 10.37
C ARG A 153 -1.29 -15.41 11.64
N HIS A 154 -1.93 -15.56 12.80
CA HIS A 154 -1.38 -15.15 14.09
C HIS A 154 -0.19 -15.99 14.54
N ARG A 155 -0.18 -17.32 14.34
CA ARG A 155 0.98 -18.18 14.63
C ARG A 155 2.20 -17.84 13.78
N ARG A 156 2.02 -17.47 12.51
CA ARG A 156 3.11 -16.96 11.65
C ARG A 156 3.81 -15.72 12.19
N MET A 157 3.07 -14.94 12.98
CA MET A 157 3.52 -13.69 13.58
C MET A 157 3.95 -13.88 15.04
N ALA A 158 4.39 -15.07 15.44
CA ALA A 158 5.06 -15.28 16.72
C ALA A 158 6.23 -14.29 16.91
N GLU A 159 6.36 -13.74 18.11
CA GLU A 159 7.29 -12.66 18.43
C GLU A 159 8.24 -13.05 19.56
N LEU A 160 9.52 -12.67 19.44
CA LEU A 160 10.42 -12.41 20.54
C LEU A 160 10.21 -10.97 21.01
N LEU A 161 10.11 -10.77 22.31
CA LEU A 161 9.90 -9.48 22.96
C LEU A 161 11.07 -9.22 23.91
N ILE A 162 11.84 -8.16 23.67
CA ILE A 162 12.96 -7.76 24.54
C ILE A 162 12.54 -6.56 25.37
N HIS A 163 12.62 -6.66 26.69
CA HIS A 163 12.15 -5.61 27.59
C HIS A 163 12.98 -4.32 27.44
N SER A 164 12.28 -3.19 27.44
CA SER A 164 12.83 -1.82 27.47
C SER A 164 13.59 -1.37 26.22
N GLN A 165 14.74 -1.97 25.89
CA GLN A 165 15.61 -1.47 24.83
C GLN A 165 16.60 -2.50 24.27
N LEU A 166 17.03 -2.30 23.03
CA LEU A 166 18.11 -3.06 22.38
C LEU A 166 18.96 -2.13 21.49
N PRO A 167 20.30 -2.09 21.61
CA PRO A 167 21.12 -1.23 20.75
C PRO A 167 21.07 -1.71 19.29
N VAL A 168 21.13 -0.77 18.35
CA VAL A 168 21.09 -1.08 16.91
C VAL A 168 22.25 -1.99 16.47
N THR A 169 23.40 -1.88 17.16
CA THR A 169 24.59 -2.72 16.92
C THR A 169 24.43 -4.16 17.40
N ALA A 170 23.33 -4.53 18.06
CA ALA A 170 23.02 -5.93 18.35
C ALA A 170 22.50 -6.68 17.11
N ALA A 171 22.09 -5.96 16.07
CA ALA A 171 21.72 -6.57 14.80
C ALA A 171 22.98 -7.14 14.12
N ALA A 172 22.84 -8.33 13.55
CA ALA A 172 23.86 -8.94 12.71
C ALA A 172 24.02 -8.17 11.39
N ARG A 173 22.91 -7.63 10.85
CA ARG A 173 22.88 -6.80 9.63
C ARG A 173 21.59 -5.99 9.52
N CYS A 174 21.65 -4.91 8.76
CA CYS A 174 20.51 -4.14 8.26
C CYS A 174 20.32 -4.49 6.77
N VAL A 175 19.22 -5.15 6.44
CA VAL A 175 18.86 -5.56 5.08
C VAL A 175 18.04 -4.45 4.42
N VAL A 176 18.43 -4.06 3.21
CA VAL A 176 17.78 -3.01 2.42
C VAL A 176 17.33 -3.52 1.05
N TRP A 177 16.32 -2.85 0.48
CA TRP A 177 15.66 -3.28 -0.75
C TRP A 177 16.60 -3.30 -1.97
N ASN A 178 17.37 -2.22 -2.17
CA ASN A 178 18.28 -2.06 -3.31
C ASN A 178 19.44 -1.11 -2.97
N ASP A 179 20.38 -0.94 -3.91
CA ASP A 179 21.57 -0.08 -3.75
C ASP A 179 21.22 1.40 -3.55
N TRP A 180 20.10 1.88 -4.09
CA TRP A 180 19.66 3.25 -3.86
C TRP A 180 19.26 3.47 -2.39
N VAL A 181 18.48 2.55 -1.81
CA VAL A 181 18.16 2.58 -0.37
C VAL A 181 19.43 2.42 0.46
N LYS A 182 20.35 1.52 0.07
CA LYS A 182 21.65 1.36 0.74
C LYS A 182 22.39 2.68 0.86
N THR A 183 22.52 3.41 -0.24
CA THR A 183 23.20 4.72 -0.29
C THR A 183 22.52 5.70 0.66
N ARG A 184 21.18 5.77 0.66
CA ARG A 184 20.42 6.63 1.59
C ARG A 184 20.66 6.28 3.06
N VAL A 185 20.71 4.98 3.38
CA VAL A 185 20.99 4.53 4.76
C VAL A 185 22.41 4.93 5.16
N GLU A 186 23.40 4.70 4.30
CA GLU A 186 24.81 5.08 4.55
C GLU A 186 24.95 6.60 4.79
N GLU A 187 24.24 7.41 4.02
CA GLU A 187 24.18 8.87 4.17
C GLU A 187 23.55 9.33 5.49
N ILE A 188 22.56 8.60 6.02
CA ILE A 188 21.94 8.90 7.33
C ILE A 188 22.85 8.43 8.47
N VAL A 189 23.45 7.24 8.34
CA VAL A 189 24.33 6.63 9.35
C VAL A 189 25.62 7.43 9.55
N LYS A 190 26.22 7.97 8.46
CA LYS A 190 27.44 8.81 8.50
C LYS A 190 28.58 8.22 9.34
N GLY A 191 28.81 6.91 9.22
CA GLY A 191 29.89 6.21 9.92
C GLY A 191 29.67 6.01 11.43
N LYS A 192 28.49 6.32 11.97
CA LYS A 192 28.13 5.94 13.35
C LYS A 192 28.09 4.41 13.49
N PRO A 193 28.29 3.86 14.71
CA PRO A 193 28.14 2.43 14.94
C PRO A 193 26.78 1.91 14.46
N PHE A 194 26.81 1.03 13.48
CA PHE A 194 25.62 0.48 12.82
C PHE A 194 25.97 -0.91 12.28
N PRO A 195 25.01 -1.86 12.24
CA PRO A 195 25.24 -3.16 11.62
C PRO A 195 25.60 -3.02 10.13
N PRO A 196 26.28 -4.02 9.54
CA PRO A 196 26.52 -4.07 8.10
C PRO A 196 25.23 -3.86 7.28
N ILE A 197 25.30 -3.03 6.24
CA ILE A 197 24.17 -2.73 5.34
C ILE A 197 24.28 -3.62 4.10
N GLU A 198 23.34 -4.54 3.96
CA GLU A 198 23.36 -5.60 2.96
C GLU A 198 22.06 -5.64 2.16
N LEU A 199 22.14 -6.16 0.93
CA LEU A 199 20.95 -6.49 0.16
C LEU A 199 20.36 -7.83 0.61
N GLU A 200 19.10 -8.06 0.24
CA GLU A 200 18.45 -9.36 0.43
C GLU A 200 19.27 -10.53 -0.15
N SER A 201 19.31 -11.66 0.56
CA SER A 201 19.92 -12.88 0.03
C SER A 201 18.87 -13.75 -0.68
N SER A 202 19.32 -14.57 -1.63
CA SER A 202 18.43 -15.50 -2.36
C SER A 202 17.79 -16.56 -1.45
N PHE A 203 18.38 -16.85 -0.30
CA PHE A 203 17.92 -17.86 0.66
C PHE A 203 16.96 -17.31 1.72
N ARG A 204 16.77 -15.97 1.78
CA ARG A 204 15.93 -15.35 2.81
C ARG A 204 15.22 -14.12 2.29
N ARG A 205 13.91 -14.24 2.19
CA ARG A 205 13.02 -13.19 1.70
C ARG A 205 12.49 -12.35 2.85
N HIS A 206 12.40 -11.04 2.67
CA HIS A 206 11.90 -10.08 3.64
C HIS A 206 10.68 -9.31 3.13
N TRP A 207 10.60 -9.13 1.81
CA TRP A 207 9.58 -8.31 1.19
C TRP A 207 8.57 -9.08 0.34
N PHE A 208 7.40 -8.47 0.15
CA PHE A 208 6.38 -8.89 -0.80
C PHE A 208 6.64 -8.25 -2.16
N THR A 209 7.13 -9.03 -3.12
CA THR A 209 7.44 -8.58 -4.48
C THR A 209 6.43 -9.10 -5.49
N ASP A 210 6.18 -8.39 -6.59
CA ASP A 210 5.37 -8.91 -7.69
C ASP A 210 6.08 -10.10 -8.38
N PHE A 211 5.82 -11.31 -7.89
CA PHE A 211 6.47 -12.50 -8.39
C PHE A 211 6.04 -12.86 -9.82
N ALA A 212 4.86 -12.40 -10.25
CA ALA A 212 4.25 -12.75 -11.52
C ALA A 212 4.81 -11.90 -12.66
N ASN A 213 4.99 -10.59 -12.44
CA ASN A 213 5.38 -9.66 -13.51
C ASN A 213 6.80 -9.11 -13.33
N ASN A 214 7.20 -8.76 -12.11
CA ASN A 214 8.52 -8.19 -11.85
C ASN A 214 8.98 -8.42 -10.40
N ARG A 215 9.83 -9.44 -10.19
CA ARG A 215 10.34 -9.81 -8.85
C ARG A 215 11.15 -8.71 -8.15
N LYS A 216 11.47 -7.61 -8.84
CA LYS A 216 12.19 -6.46 -8.29
C LYS A 216 11.28 -5.30 -7.89
N SER A 217 9.98 -5.35 -8.20
CA SER A 217 9.00 -4.33 -7.80
C SER A 217 8.24 -4.74 -6.54
N SER A 218 7.76 -3.72 -5.81
CA SER A 218 6.83 -3.92 -4.70
C SER A 218 5.56 -4.62 -5.18
N LEU A 219 5.01 -5.50 -4.34
CA LEU A 219 3.69 -6.09 -4.58
C LEU A 219 2.61 -5.00 -4.61
N VAL A 220 2.71 -4.00 -3.74
CA VAL A 220 1.79 -2.85 -3.70
C VAL A 220 2.62 -1.59 -3.81
N GLN A 221 2.33 -0.77 -4.80
CA GLN A 221 3.05 0.49 -5.00
C GLN A 221 2.61 1.52 -3.96
N GLY A 222 3.60 2.11 -3.29
CA GLY A 222 3.40 3.18 -2.34
C GLY A 222 3.15 4.54 -3.00
N PRO A 223 2.95 5.59 -2.21
CA PRO A 223 2.59 6.92 -2.71
C PRO A 223 3.65 7.51 -3.64
N ARG A 224 4.94 7.31 -3.35
CA ARG A 224 6.01 7.84 -4.21
C ARG A 224 6.16 7.05 -5.50
N GLU A 225 6.01 5.72 -5.46
CA GLU A 225 5.95 4.89 -6.67
C GLU A 225 4.79 5.33 -7.58
N ILE A 226 3.59 5.52 -7.02
CA ILE A 226 2.41 5.97 -7.78
C ILE A 226 2.68 7.34 -8.42
N ALA A 227 3.16 8.32 -7.63
CA ALA A 227 3.47 9.67 -8.13
C ALA A 227 4.53 9.65 -9.25
N MET A 228 5.60 8.86 -9.10
CA MET A 228 6.64 8.73 -10.14
C MET A 228 6.07 8.17 -11.45
N ASN A 229 5.21 7.14 -11.39
CA ASN A 229 4.59 6.57 -12.58
C ASN A 229 3.61 7.56 -13.23
N PHE A 230 2.84 8.29 -12.43
CA PHE A 230 1.94 9.34 -12.90
C PHE A 230 2.71 10.46 -13.62
N ASP A 231 3.78 10.97 -13.01
CA ASP A 231 4.62 12.04 -13.57
C ASP A 231 5.32 11.60 -14.86
N GLU A 232 5.86 10.38 -14.90
CA GLU A 232 6.48 9.82 -16.10
C GLU A 232 5.46 9.72 -17.25
N ALA A 233 4.27 9.21 -16.96
CA ALA A 233 3.20 9.11 -17.94
C ALA A 233 2.74 10.48 -18.44
N CYS A 234 2.55 11.46 -17.55
CA CYS A 234 2.22 12.84 -17.91
C CYS A 234 3.31 13.47 -18.80
N ASN A 235 4.59 13.23 -18.48
CA ASN A 235 5.71 13.71 -19.28
C ASN A 235 5.71 13.08 -20.68
N ASN A 236 5.41 11.79 -20.81
CA ASN A 236 5.28 11.12 -22.10
C ASN A 236 4.15 11.73 -22.94
N VAL A 237 2.97 11.93 -22.36
CA VAL A 237 1.84 12.58 -23.06
C VAL A 237 2.21 14.01 -23.47
N LYS A 238 2.84 14.79 -22.58
CA LYS A 238 3.28 16.16 -22.88
C LYS A 238 4.25 16.23 -24.08
N GLN A 239 5.08 15.20 -24.26
CA GLN A 239 6.06 15.12 -25.35
C GLN A 239 5.45 14.61 -26.66
N GLN A 240 4.48 13.71 -26.59
CA GLN A 240 4.01 12.94 -27.75
C GLN A 240 2.58 13.28 -28.21
N ALA A 241 1.78 13.98 -27.40
CA ALA A 241 0.41 14.33 -27.76
C ALA A 241 0.36 15.12 -29.09
N GLY A 242 -0.59 14.76 -29.96
CA GLY A 242 -0.76 15.38 -31.27
C GLY A 242 0.16 14.87 -32.38
N THR A 243 1.17 14.05 -32.07
CA THR A 243 2.07 13.46 -33.09
C THR A 243 1.32 12.56 -34.07
N ASN A 244 0.29 11.85 -33.60
CA ASN A 244 -0.55 10.95 -34.41
C ASN A 244 -1.89 11.56 -34.85
N ALA A 245 -2.03 12.90 -34.85
CA ALA A 245 -3.32 13.57 -35.10
C ALA A 245 -4.03 13.16 -36.41
N LYS A 246 -3.27 12.77 -37.43
CA LYS A 246 -3.79 12.34 -38.73
C LYS A 246 -4.45 10.96 -38.67
N THR A 247 -3.89 10.03 -37.90
CA THR A 247 -4.33 8.63 -37.78
C THR A 247 -5.22 8.38 -36.57
N ALA A 248 -5.22 9.28 -35.58
CA ALA A 248 -6.03 9.20 -34.38
C ALA A 248 -7.53 9.06 -34.72
N LYS A 249 -8.17 8.08 -34.07
CA LYS A 249 -9.58 7.71 -34.23
C LYS A 249 -10.51 8.83 -33.78
N PHE A 250 -10.20 9.47 -32.65
CA PHE A 250 -10.99 10.54 -32.06
C PHE A 250 -10.28 11.88 -32.25
N LYS A 251 -11.01 12.92 -32.69
CA LYS A 251 -10.38 14.25 -32.91
C LYS A 251 -10.22 15.09 -31.64
N SER A 252 -10.95 14.76 -30.58
CA SER A 252 -10.92 15.45 -29.29
C SER A 252 -11.40 14.53 -28.17
N LEU A 253 -11.22 14.95 -26.91
CA LEU A 253 -11.79 14.25 -25.75
C LEU A 253 -13.31 14.14 -25.83
N LYS A 254 -14.02 15.18 -26.30
CA LYS A 254 -15.47 15.14 -26.52
C LYS A 254 -15.89 13.99 -27.43
N LEU A 255 -15.18 13.78 -28.54
CA LEU A 255 -15.47 12.66 -29.46
C LEU A 255 -15.04 11.31 -28.91
N LEU A 256 -13.99 11.24 -28.09
CA LEU A 256 -13.65 10.02 -27.36
C LEU A 256 -14.77 9.63 -26.40
N ARG A 257 -15.28 10.58 -25.61
CA ARG A 257 -16.44 10.41 -24.72
C ARG A 257 -17.65 9.91 -25.50
N ASP A 258 -18.00 10.57 -26.61
CA ASP A 258 -19.13 10.15 -27.45
C ASP A 258 -18.94 8.72 -27.99
N GLY A 259 -17.70 8.36 -28.34
CA GLY A 259 -17.31 7.00 -28.72
C GLY A 259 -17.53 5.97 -27.62
N LEU A 260 -17.07 6.26 -26.40
CA LEU A 260 -17.23 5.40 -25.22
C LEU A 260 -18.70 5.22 -24.83
N ARG A 261 -19.52 6.27 -24.96
CA ARG A 261 -20.99 6.20 -24.80
C ARG A 261 -21.63 5.24 -25.80
N ALA A 262 -21.23 5.33 -27.07
CA ALA A 262 -21.79 4.50 -28.13
C ALA A 262 -21.34 3.04 -28.05
N ASP A 263 -20.05 2.84 -27.74
CA ASP A 263 -19.43 1.52 -27.61
C ASP A 263 -18.28 1.60 -26.60
N PHE A 264 -18.46 0.97 -25.43
CA PHE A 264 -17.42 0.88 -24.43
C PHE A 264 -16.15 0.24 -24.99
N GLY A 265 -16.25 -0.76 -25.87
CA GLY A 265 -15.12 -1.45 -26.50
C GLY A 265 -14.46 -0.68 -27.64
N CYS A 266 -14.71 0.62 -27.78
CA CYS A 266 -14.22 1.40 -28.92
C CYS A 266 -12.70 1.65 -28.91
N LEU A 267 -11.99 1.35 -27.83
CA LEU A 267 -10.53 1.39 -27.73
C LEU A 267 -9.97 -0.04 -27.54
N PRO A 268 -8.73 -0.33 -27.98
CA PRO A 268 -8.09 -1.62 -27.74
C PRO A 268 -8.12 -2.03 -26.26
N HIS A 269 -7.75 -1.11 -25.35
CA HIS A 269 -7.71 -1.37 -23.91
C HIS A 269 -9.08 -1.61 -23.28
N THR A 270 -10.12 -0.88 -23.71
CA THR A 270 -11.47 -1.07 -23.16
C THR A 270 -12.16 -2.30 -23.75
N ALA A 271 -11.84 -2.69 -24.99
CA ALA A 271 -12.32 -3.93 -25.59
C ALA A 271 -11.91 -5.17 -24.80
N GLU A 272 -10.70 -5.17 -24.22
CA GLU A 272 -10.20 -6.26 -23.38
C GLU A 272 -11.05 -6.47 -22.11
N LEU A 273 -11.66 -5.41 -21.60
CA LEU A 273 -12.50 -5.44 -20.40
C LEU A 273 -13.94 -5.95 -20.66
N VAL A 274 -14.40 -5.93 -21.91
CA VAL A 274 -15.78 -6.35 -22.28
C VAL A 274 -16.01 -7.81 -21.93
N GLY A 275 -16.81 -8.09 -20.91
CA GLY A 275 -17.06 -9.45 -20.44
C GLY A 275 -15.91 -10.05 -19.62
N LEU A 276 -14.98 -9.24 -19.11
CA LEU A 276 -13.92 -9.69 -18.22
C LEU A 276 -14.53 -9.97 -16.84
N LYS A 277 -14.55 -11.23 -16.42
CA LYS A 277 -15.12 -11.62 -15.12
C LYS A 277 -14.20 -11.20 -13.99
N SER A 278 -14.75 -10.63 -12.92
CA SER A 278 -14.00 -10.28 -11.71
C SER A 278 -14.29 -11.25 -10.56
N ALA A 279 -13.25 -11.56 -9.79
CA ALA A 279 -13.31 -12.32 -8.55
C ALA A 279 -13.73 -11.44 -7.36
N ASN A 280 -14.72 -10.57 -7.53
CA ASN A 280 -15.29 -9.86 -6.40
C ASN A 280 -16.40 -10.71 -5.76
N GLY A 281 -16.25 -11.01 -4.47
CA GLY A 281 -17.21 -11.83 -3.71
C GLY A 281 -18.59 -11.20 -3.59
N MET A 282 -18.68 -9.88 -3.81
CA MET A 282 -19.90 -9.07 -3.63
C MET A 282 -20.70 -8.90 -4.93
N HIS A 283 -20.04 -8.91 -6.10
CA HIS A 283 -20.68 -8.75 -7.41
C HIS A 283 -20.08 -9.71 -8.43
N LYS A 284 -20.93 -10.54 -9.04
CA LYS A 284 -20.56 -11.44 -10.15
C LYS A 284 -20.52 -10.73 -11.51
N ARG A 285 -20.50 -9.39 -11.52
CA ARG A 285 -20.52 -8.58 -12.75
C ARG A 285 -19.14 -8.58 -13.42
N THR A 286 -19.13 -8.32 -14.71
CA THR A 286 -17.89 -8.14 -15.47
C THR A 286 -17.41 -6.69 -15.33
N VAL A 287 -16.11 -6.46 -15.57
CA VAL A 287 -15.50 -5.12 -15.38
C VAL A 287 -16.21 -4.04 -16.19
N ASP A 288 -16.60 -4.34 -17.43
CA ASP A 288 -17.34 -3.41 -18.30
C ASP A 288 -18.74 -3.06 -17.79
N VAL A 289 -19.42 -3.99 -17.11
CA VAL A 289 -20.74 -3.76 -16.53
C VAL A 289 -20.62 -2.87 -15.30
N HIS A 290 -19.66 -3.15 -14.41
CA HIS A 290 -19.33 -2.27 -13.29
C HIS A 290 -19.00 -0.86 -13.77
N THR A 291 -18.13 -0.73 -14.76
CA THR A 291 -17.72 0.57 -15.32
C THR A 291 -18.92 1.40 -15.81
N LYS A 292 -19.89 0.77 -16.48
CA LYS A 292 -21.10 1.47 -16.95
C LYS A 292 -22.02 1.92 -15.81
N GLU A 293 -22.04 1.20 -14.69
CA GLU A 293 -22.76 1.59 -13.48
C GLU A 293 -22.10 2.80 -12.81
N VAL A 294 -20.77 2.81 -12.70
CA VAL A 294 -20.02 3.98 -12.20
C VAL A 294 -20.32 5.21 -13.05
N VAL A 295 -20.29 5.09 -14.38
CA VAL A 295 -20.65 6.20 -15.29
C VAL A 295 -22.09 6.66 -15.06
N ALA A 296 -23.05 5.73 -14.95
CA ALA A 296 -24.45 6.09 -14.71
C ALA A 296 -24.65 6.82 -13.37
N ASN A 297 -23.94 6.37 -12.32
CA ASN A 297 -23.95 7.01 -11.01
C ASN A 297 -23.34 8.41 -11.08
N LEU A 298 -22.16 8.57 -11.68
CA LEU A 298 -21.49 9.85 -11.84
C LEU A 298 -22.38 10.87 -12.56
N LEU A 299 -23.01 10.47 -13.68
CA LEU A 299 -23.89 11.36 -14.45
C LEU A 299 -25.16 11.76 -13.69
N ALA A 300 -25.54 11.01 -12.65
CA ALA A 300 -26.69 11.31 -11.81
C ALA A 300 -26.36 12.22 -10.61
N LEU A 301 -25.07 12.43 -10.30
CA LEU A 301 -24.63 13.28 -9.20
C LEU A 301 -24.88 14.77 -9.50
N PRO A 302 -25.60 15.51 -8.62
CA PRO A 302 -25.75 16.96 -8.75
C PRO A 302 -24.41 17.68 -8.84
N GLU A 303 -23.45 17.26 -8.03
CA GLU A 303 -22.11 17.86 -7.95
C GLU A 303 -21.37 17.75 -9.29
N HIS A 304 -21.60 16.68 -10.06
CA HIS A 304 -21.04 16.54 -11.41
C HIS A 304 -21.79 17.40 -12.44
N GLN A 305 -23.11 17.53 -12.31
CA GLN A 305 -23.95 18.30 -13.24
C GLN A 305 -23.70 19.81 -13.15
N GLU A 306 -23.23 20.28 -12.00
CA GLU A 306 -22.89 21.67 -11.72
C GLU A 306 -21.49 22.08 -12.22
N MET A 307 -20.62 21.11 -12.55
CA MET A 307 -19.28 21.35 -13.13
C MET A 307 -19.36 21.99 -14.52
N GLU A 308 -18.27 22.62 -14.96
CA GLU A 308 -18.13 23.13 -16.32
C GLU A 308 -18.15 22.01 -17.38
N GLU A 309 -18.55 22.33 -18.62
CA GLU A 309 -18.70 21.31 -19.69
C GLU A 309 -17.40 20.51 -19.92
N GLU A 310 -16.24 21.15 -19.82
CA GLU A 310 -14.94 20.49 -19.98
C GLU A 310 -14.69 19.45 -18.89
N ASP A 311 -14.95 19.81 -17.63
CA ASP A 311 -14.76 18.93 -16.47
C ASP A 311 -15.78 17.79 -16.46
N GLN A 312 -17.02 18.05 -16.88
CA GLN A 312 -18.01 16.99 -17.10
C GLN A 312 -17.51 15.95 -18.11
N ILE A 313 -16.93 16.40 -19.22
CA ILE A 313 -16.36 15.51 -20.24
C ILE A 313 -15.18 14.72 -19.67
N ILE A 314 -14.27 15.38 -18.95
CA ILE A 314 -13.10 14.73 -18.35
C ILE A 314 -13.53 13.68 -17.32
N GLY A 315 -14.40 14.04 -16.38
CA GLY A 315 -14.91 13.15 -15.34
C GLY A 315 -15.63 11.94 -15.93
N GLU A 316 -16.44 12.12 -16.97
CA GLU A 316 -17.12 10.99 -17.63
C GLU A 316 -16.13 10.05 -18.33
N ILE A 317 -15.12 10.58 -19.03
CA ILE A 317 -14.06 9.74 -19.61
C ILE A 317 -13.29 9.02 -18.51
N ALA A 318 -12.97 9.70 -17.40
CA ALA A 318 -12.31 9.09 -16.27
C ALA A 318 -13.13 7.93 -15.69
N ALA A 319 -14.46 8.09 -15.54
CA ALA A 319 -15.33 7.01 -15.09
C ALA A 319 -15.34 5.82 -16.06
N TYR A 320 -15.32 6.04 -17.38
CA TYR A 320 -15.15 4.95 -18.34
C TYR A 320 -13.78 4.27 -18.25
N LEU A 321 -12.75 5.01 -17.82
CA LEU A 321 -11.37 4.53 -17.86
C LEU A 321 -10.77 4.17 -16.50
N HIS A 322 -11.47 4.38 -15.38
CA HIS A 322 -10.90 4.23 -14.02
C HIS A 322 -10.29 2.82 -13.81
N ASP A 323 -10.97 1.81 -14.36
CA ASP A 323 -10.64 0.41 -14.21
C ASP A 323 -9.79 -0.19 -15.35
N ILE A 324 -9.32 0.62 -16.32
CA ILE A 324 -8.64 0.09 -17.54
C ILE A 324 -7.40 -0.74 -17.21
N GLY A 325 -6.70 -0.37 -16.13
CA GLY A 325 -5.52 -1.10 -15.67
C GLY A 325 -5.83 -2.49 -15.09
N LYS A 326 -7.10 -2.92 -15.02
CA LYS A 326 -7.46 -4.32 -14.78
C LYS A 326 -7.24 -5.19 -16.02
N GLY A 327 -7.09 -4.60 -17.20
CA GLY A 327 -6.73 -5.30 -18.44
C GLY A 327 -5.21 -5.45 -18.62
N PRO A 328 -4.75 -6.04 -19.74
CA PRO A 328 -5.55 -6.80 -20.70
C PRO A 328 -6.08 -8.11 -20.09
N ARG A 329 -7.04 -8.76 -20.78
CA ARG A 329 -7.65 -10.00 -20.28
C ARG A 329 -6.63 -11.13 -20.07
N SER A 330 -5.62 -11.18 -20.93
CA SER A 330 -4.58 -12.21 -20.94
C SER A 330 -3.79 -12.29 -19.62
N ARG A 331 -3.73 -11.22 -18.83
CA ARG A 331 -3.14 -11.23 -17.47
C ARG A 331 -3.80 -12.26 -16.55
N TRP A 332 -5.05 -12.61 -16.83
CA TRP A 332 -5.87 -13.45 -15.98
C TRP A 332 -6.00 -14.89 -16.48
N ASP A 333 -5.34 -15.25 -17.58
CA ASP A 333 -5.43 -16.60 -18.18
C ASP A 333 -5.00 -17.70 -17.19
N SER A 334 -3.95 -17.45 -16.40
CA SER A 334 -3.48 -18.34 -15.34
C SER A 334 -4.51 -18.57 -14.22
N ASN A 335 -5.46 -17.64 -14.07
CA ASN A 335 -6.57 -17.69 -13.13
C ASN A 335 -7.89 -18.13 -13.79
N GLY A 336 -7.83 -18.79 -14.95
CA GLY A 336 -9.02 -19.23 -15.69
C GLY A 336 -9.80 -18.07 -16.33
N GLY A 337 -9.13 -16.97 -16.66
CA GLY A 337 -9.75 -15.75 -17.19
C GLY A 337 -10.51 -14.93 -16.16
N LEU A 338 -10.26 -15.17 -14.87
CA LEU A 338 -10.91 -14.46 -13.77
C LEU A 338 -9.98 -13.39 -13.19
N GLN A 339 -10.36 -12.12 -13.36
CA GLN A 339 -9.67 -10.95 -12.81
C GLN A 339 -9.64 -11.02 -11.28
N LYS A 340 -8.46 -10.90 -10.68
CA LYS A 340 -8.28 -10.90 -9.22
C LYS A 340 -8.05 -9.48 -8.73
N VAL A 341 -8.33 -9.23 -7.44
CA VAL A 341 -8.01 -7.95 -6.79
C VAL A 341 -6.56 -7.57 -7.11
N ASP A 342 -6.39 -6.39 -7.69
CA ASP A 342 -5.11 -5.84 -8.10
C ASP A 342 -4.98 -4.44 -7.52
N PRO A 343 -4.21 -4.26 -6.43
CA PRO A 343 -4.05 -2.95 -5.82
C PRO A 343 -3.26 -1.97 -6.70
N ASN A 344 -2.58 -2.44 -7.75
CA ASN A 344 -1.76 -1.61 -8.64
C ASN A 344 -2.44 -1.30 -9.97
N HIS A 345 -3.70 -1.71 -10.18
CA HIS A 345 -4.40 -1.42 -11.42
C HIS A 345 -4.46 0.08 -11.78
N PRO A 346 -4.52 1.06 -10.84
CA PRO A 346 -4.48 2.47 -11.23
C PRO A 346 -3.14 2.89 -11.84
N VAL A 347 -2.03 2.29 -11.37
CA VAL A 347 -0.71 2.51 -11.98
C VAL A 347 -0.58 1.74 -13.30
N GLY A 348 -1.11 0.52 -13.35
CA GLY A 348 -1.16 -0.29 -14.57
C GLY A 348 -1.95 0.38 -15.70
N ALA A 349 -2.86 1.31 -15.38
CA ALA A 349 -3.58 2.12 -16.34
C ALA A 349 -2.70 3.19 -17.01
N MET A 350 -1.62 3.67 -16.37
CA MET A 350 -0.85 4.82 -16.85
C MET A 350 -0.25 4.62 -18.25
N PRO A 351 0.40 3.48 -18.57
CA PRO A 351 0.85 3.22 -19.95
C PRO A 351 -0.30 3.21 -20.97
N MET A 352 -1.48 2.70 -20.58
CA MET A 352 -2.66 2.69 -21.45
C MET A 352 -3.19 4.11 -21.68
N MET A 353 -3.17 4.96 -20.64
CA MET A 353 -3.53 6.37 -20.76
C MET A 353 -2.58 7.12 -21.70
N VAL A 354 -1.28 6.84 -21.63
CA VAL A 354 -0.31 7.41 -22.58
C VAL A 354 -0.69 7.04 -24.01
N GLU A 355 -0.93 5.76 -24.29
CA GLU A 355 -1.33 5.29 -25.63
C GLU A 355 -2.63 5.95 -26.11
N ILE A 356 -3.67 5.99 -25.26
CA ILE A 356 -4.96 6.60 -25.61
C ILE A 356 -4.78 8.08 -25.98
N LEU A 357 -4.06 8.84 -25.17
CA LEU A 357 -3.92 10.29 -25.33
C LEU A 357 -2.92 10.69 -26.42
N THR A 358 -2.05 9.78 -26.86
CA THR A 358 -1.01 10.07 -27.88
C THR A 358 -1.29 9.41 -29.23
N GLU A 359 -2.05 8.30 -29.26
CA GLU A 359 -2.33 7.52 -30.48
C GLU A 359 -3.80 7.56 -30.89
N HIS A 360 -4.73 7.63 -29.94
CA HIS A 360 -6.17 7.53 -30.22
C HIS A 360 -6.91 8.88 -30.20
N VAL A 361 -6.34 9.90 -29.55
CA VAL A 361 -6.89 11.26 -29.50
C VAL A 361 -5.98 12.23 -30.26
N ALA A 362 -6.54 12.92 -31.25
CA ALA A 362 -5.75 13.78 -32.14
C ALA A 362 -5.25 15.06 -31.48
N THR A 363 -6.04 15.64 -30.58
CA THR A 363 -5.70 16.87 -29.88
C THR A 363 -6.29 16.84 -28.48
N VAL A 364 -5.45 17.11 -27.49
CA VAL A 364 -5.81 17.19 -26.08
C VAL A 364 -5.03 18.33 -25.42
N GLY A 365 -5.72 19.11 -24.58
CA GLY A 365 -5.08 20.13 -23.75
C GLY A 365 -4.16 19.49 -22.71
N LYS A 366 -3.03 20.14 -22.39
CA LYS A 366 -2.08 19.59 -21.41
C LYS A 366 -2.68 19.49 -20.01
N ALA A 367 -3.49 20.49 -19.61
CA ALA A 367 -4.21 20.48 -18.35
C ALA A 367 -5.25 19.35 -18.34
N SER A 368 -6.14 19.31 -19.33
CA SER A 368 -7.18 18.27 -19.47
C SER A 368 -6.59 16.85 -19.50
N ALA A 369 -5.45 16.64 -20.15
CA ALA A 369 -4.73 15.37 -20.14
C ALA A 369 -4.22 14.99 -18.75
N LYS A 370 -3.57 15.94 -18.04
CA LYS A 370 -3.04 15.72 -16.68
C LYS A 370 -4.19 15.38 -15.72
N THR A 371 -5.26 16.17 -15.73
CA THR A 371 -6.44 15.95 -14.89
C THR A 371 -7.09 14.60 -15.18
N LEU A 372 -7.34 14.26 -16.45
CA LEU A 372 -7.90 12.95 -16.81
C LEU A 372 -7.02 11.79 -16.32
N MET A 373 -5.70 11.88 -16.51
CA MET A 373 -4.76 10.86 -16.03
C MET A 373 -4.75 10.78 -14.50
N LYS A 374 -4.89 11.91 -13.81
CA LYS A 374 -4.92 11.98 -12.35
C LYS A 374 -6.15 11.28 -11.81
N LEU A 375 -7.33 11.58 -12.35
CA LEU A 375 -8.58 10.92 -11.98
C LEU A 375 -8.48 9.39 -12.15
N VAL A 376 -7.90 8.90 -13.26
CA VAL A 376 -7.73 7.45 -13.45
C VAL A 376 -6.70 6.85 -12.49
N CYS A 377 -5.56 7.53 -12.26
CA CYS A 377 -4.48 7.03 -11.40
C CYS A 377 -4.85 7.02 -9.90
N TYR A 378 -5.73 7.92 -9.48
CA TYR A 378 -6.08 8.15 -8.09
C TYR A 378 -7.56 7.93 -7.78
N HIS A 379 -8.36 7.32 -8.66
CA HIS A 379 -9.80 7.10 -8.44
C HIS A 379 -10.12 6.37 -7.12
N ASP A 380 -9.27 5.39 -6.73
CA ASP A 380 -9.42 4.62 -5.49
C ASP A 380 -9.13 5.46 -4.23
N LEU A 381 -8.46 6.62 -4.34
CA LEU A 381 -7.86 7.32 -3.21
C LEU A 381 -8.89 7.77 -2.17
N VAL A 382 -10.00 8.37 -2.61
CA VAL A 382 -11.07 8.84 -1.71
C VAL A 382 -11.66 7.65 -0.93
N GLY A 383 -11.98 6.56 -1.62
CA GLY A 383 -12.50 5.33 -1.00
C GLY A 383 -11.49 4.66 -0.07
N ASP A 384 -10.20 4.67 -0.42
CA ASP A 384 -9.12 4.13 0.40
C ASP A 384 -8.92 4.94 1.70
N VAL A 385 -9.06 6.27 1.64
CA VAL A 385 -8.97 7.15 2.82
C VAL A 385 -10.15 6.91 3.75
N LEU A 386 -11.37 6.88 3.21
CA LEU A 386 -12.59 6.67 4.00
C LEU A 386 -12.69 5.25 4.59
N GLY A 387 -12.23 4.22 3.86
CA GLY A 387 -12.52 2.82 4.20
C GLY A 387 -11.33 1.92 4.52
N LYS A 388 -10.11 2.28 4.12
CA LYS A 388 -8.94 1.37 4.16
C LYS A 388 -7.74 1.92 4.94
N GLY A 389 -7.89 3.08 5.59
CA GLY A 389 -6.86 3.68 6.43
C GLY A 389 -5.69 4.27 5.65
N ARG A 390 -5.94 4.69 4.40
CA ARG A 390 -4.99 5.50 3.63
C ARG A 390 -4.95 6.92 4.20
N ASP A 391 -3.77 7.52 4.21
CA ASP A 391 -3.51 8.83 4.81
C ASP A 391 -4.21 9.93 4.00
N GLU A 392 -5.03 10.75 4.66
CA GLU A 392 -5.76 11.85 4.04
C GLU A 392 -4.83 12.90 3.43
N GLN A 393 -3.60 13.05 3.96
CA GLN A 393 -2.61 13.96 3.40
C GLN A 393 -2.31 13.66 1.93
N GLN A 394 -2.46 12.39 1.49
CA GLN A 394 -2.26 12.02 0.10
C GLN A 394 -3.30 12.63 -0.86
N LEU A 395 -4.51 12.98 -0.38
CA LEU A 395 -5.47 13.72 -1.22
C LEU A 395 -4.93 15.12 -1.50
N ILE A 396 -4.49 15.80 -0.45
CA ILE A 396 -3.94 17.16 -0.51
C ILE A 396 -2.67 17.20 -1.38
N ASP A 397 -1.79 16.21 -1.24
CA ASP A 397 -0.55 16.13 -2.01
C ASP A 397 -0.76 15.88 -3.52
N VAL A 398 -1.94 15.40 -3.92
CA VAL A 398 -2.23 14.96 -5.29
C VAL A 398 -3.05 15.99 -6.07
N VAL A 399 -4.01 16.65 -5.45
CA VAL A 399 -4.89 17.64 -6.11
C VAL A 399 -4.19 18.99 -6.25
N ASP A 400 -4.38 19.65 -7.38
CA ASP A 400 -3.82 20.99 -7.63
C ASP A 400 -4.80 22.12 -7.25
N ASP A 401 -6.12 21.87 -7.29
CA ASP A 401 -7.18 22.85 -7.03
C ASP A 401 -8.51 22.20 -6.58
N GLU A 402 -9.50 23.03 -6.25
CA GLU A 402 -10.87 22.63 -5.85
C GLU A 402 -11.55 21.79 -6.93
N ASN A 403 -11.43 22.15 -8.21
CA ASN A 403 -12.07 21.42 -9.30
C ASN A 403 -11.57 19.97 -9.38
N GLU A 404 -10.27 19.73 -9.21
CA GLU A 404 -9.73 18.37 -9.17
C GLU A 404 -10.17 17.59 -7.93
N LEU A 405 -10.33 18.27 -6.79
CA LEU A 405 -10.89 17.66 -5.58
C LEU A 405 -12.34 17.22 -5.83
N ASP A 406 -13.16 18.09 -6.41
CA ASP A 406 -14.57 17.80 -6.76
C ASP A 406 -14.68 16.58 -7.68
N MET A 407 -13.87 16.55 -8.74
CA MET A 407 -13.89 15.44 -9.69
C MET A 407 -13.45 14.11 -9.06
N LEU A 408 -12.45 14.13 -8.16
CA LEU A 408 -12.04 12.92 -7.43
C LEU A 408 -13.12 12.43 -6.47
N PHE A 409 -13.78 13.34 -5.74
CA PHE A 409 -14.87 12.98 -4.83
C PHE A 409 -16.09 12.46 -5.60
N ALA A 410 -16.48 13.11 -6.70
CA ALA A 410 -17.58 12.66 -7.54
C ALA A 410 -17.31 11.27 -8.13
N LEU A 411 -16.10 11.03 -8.65
CA LEU A 411 -15.71 9.72 -9.18
C LEU A 411 -15.66 8.64 -8.08
N GLY A 412 -15.08 8.97 -6.92
CA GLY A 412 -15.02 8.06 -5.77
C GLY A 412 -16.42 7.71 -5.23
N LYS A 413 -17.32 8.68 -5.14
CA LYS A 413 -18.73 8.49 -4.76
C LYS A 413 -19.46 7.59 -5.74
N ALA A 414 -19.29 7.84 -7.03
CA ALA A 414 -19.90 7.04 -8.09
C ALA A 414 -19.41 5.58 -8.07
N ASP A 415 -18.12 5.34 -7.85
CA ASP A 415 -17.54 4.00 -7.79
C ASP A 415 -17.94 3.23 -6.52
N ALA A 416 -17.83 3.86 -5.36
CA ALA A 416 -18.23 3.26 -4.09
C ALA A 416 -19.71 2.85 -4.09
N THR A 417 -20.60 3.71 -4.61
CA THR A 417 -22.04 3.44 -4.65
C THR A 417 -22.43 2.40 -5.72
N ALA A 418 -21.64 2.24 -6.80
CA ALA A 418 -21.83 1.17 -7.79
C ALA A 418 -21.50 -0.21 -7.19
N LEU A 419 -20.53 -0.27 -6.28
CA LEU A 419 -20.20 -1.50 -5.55
C LEU A 419 -21.22 -1.77 -4.45
N VAL A 420 -21.40 -0.87 -3.48
CA VAL A 420 -22.33 -1.09 -2.38
C VAL A 420 -22.79 0.27 -1.84
N GLU A 421 -24.09 0.54 -1.92
CA GLU A 421 -24.67 1.85 -1.58
C GLU A 421 -24.27 2.37 -0.17
N HIS A 422 -24.09 1.48 0.82
CA HIS A 422 -23.68 1.86 2.19
C HIS A 422 -22.17 1.98 2.42
N TRP A 423 -21.33 1.79 1.40
CA TRP A 423 -19.88 2.00 1.51
C TRP A 423 -19.49 3.47 1.45
N TRP A 424 -20.40 4.32 0.99
CA TRP A 424 -20.26 5.77 1.05
C TRP A 424 -20.98 6.30 2.28
N ASP A 425 -20.22 6.79 3.26
CA ASP A 425 -20.76 7.54 4.39
C ASP A 425 -20.68 9.03 4.06
N GLU A 426 -21.82 9.62 3.68
CA GLU A 426 -21.90 11.02 3.26
C GLU A 426 -21.30 11.96 4.32
N SER A 427 -21.58 11.74 5.60
CA SER A 427 -21.10 12.63 6.66
C SER A 427 -19.58 12.54 6.83
N GLN A 428 -18.98 11.36 6.64
CA GLN A 428 -17.53 11.21 6.70
C GLN A 428 -16.87 11.79 5.46
N ALA A 429 -17.49 11.61 4.28
CA ALA A 429 -17.01 12.15 3.02
C ALA A 429 -17.04 13.69 3.04
N ASP A 430 -18.15 14.30 3.43
CA ASP A 430 -18.28 15.76 3.54
C ASP A 430 -17.23 16.34 4.51
N ALA A 431 -17.08 15.72 5.69
CA ALA A 431 -16.09 16.17 6.66
C ALA A 431 -14.66 16.05 6.13
N LEU A 432 -14.35 15.01 5.35
CA LEU A 432 -13.04 14.84 4.71
C LEU A 432 -12.83 15.89 3.61
N TYR A 433 -13.84 16.11 2.77
CA TYR A 433 -13.81 17.10 1.70
C TYR A 433 -13.49 18.50 2.25
N GLU A 434 -14.23 18.95 3.26
CA GLU A 434 -14.02 20.26 3.90
C GLU A 434 -12.61 20.44 4.46
N ARG A 435 -12.02 19.38 5.05
CA ARG A 435 -10.64 19.42 5.54
C ARG A 435 -9.63 19.53 4.39
N CYS A 436 -9.85 18.80 3.31
CA CYS A 436 -8.99 18.85 2.13
C CYS A 436 -9.09 20.22 1.44
N LEU A 437 -10.30 20.74 1.24
CA LEU A 437 -10.52 22.04 0.61
C LEU A 437 -9.83 23.16 1.38
N ALA A 438 -10.03 23.24 2.70
CA ALA A 438 -9.36 24.22 3.54
C ALA A 438 -7.82 24.15 3.43
N ALA A 439 -7.24 22.94 3.36
CA ALA A 439 -5.80 22.78 3.22
C ALA A 439 -5.25 23.22 1.85
N ILE A 440 -6.04 23.05 0.79
CA ILE A 440 -5.69 23.51 -0.57
C ILE A 440 -5.73 25.04 -0.62
N GLU A 441 -6.77 25.66 -0.06
CA GLU A 441 -6.92 27.12 0.01
C GLU A 441 -5.76 27.76 0.80
N ASP A 442 -5.41 27.22 1.97
CA ASP A 442 -4.29 27.69 2.79
C ASP A 442 -2.96 27.65 2.01
N THR A 443 -2.74 26.62 1.19
CA THR A 443 -1.51 26.46 0.39
C THR A 443 -1.45 27.44 -0.79
N ALA A 444 -2.60 27.90 -1.29
CA ALA A 444 -2.67 28.88 -2.38
C ALA A 444 -2.38 30.32 -1.92
N GLU A 445 -2.47 30.60 -0.62
CA GLU A 445 -2.18 31.91 -0.02
C GLU A 445 -0.69 32.11 0.36
N GLU A 446 0.11 31.03 0.43
CA GLU A 446 1.57 31.05 0.69
C GLU A 446 2.41 31.23 -0.59
#